data_AF-A0A914NA87-F1
#
_entry.id   AF-A0A914NA87-F1
#
_cell.length_a   1.000
_cell.length_b   1.000
_cell.length_c   1.000
_cell.angle_alpha   90.00
_cell.angle_beta   90.00
_cell.angle_gamma   90.00
#
_symmetry.space_group_name_H-M   'P 1'
#
loop_
_entity.id
_entity.type
_entity.pdbx_description
1 polymer ?
#
loop_
_entity_poly.entity_id
_entity_poly.type
_entity_poly.pdbx_seq_one_letter_code
_entity_poly.pdbx_strand_id
1 'polypeptide(L)'
;MLKSTQNFIAGQQAEMKEMKKEFGKAKAKDSEEEKSAELYCKLNSVIQEFEFDLEKGKTFASWFEKHKSFFENEGNSLAENVKVRLLVAKLGGSEYAKISQKMMPQKLDSMRFDILIQELENEFSDPRSKIVKRLEVIKLRCPCV
;
A
#
# COMPACT_ATOMS: atom_id res chain seq x y z
N MET A 1 -13.27 23.83 59.09
CA MET A 1 -12.48 22.66 58.66
C MET A 1 -13.11 21.87 57.51
N LEU A 2 -14.44 21.71 57.42
CA LEU A 2 -15.12 20.91 56.38
C LEU A 2 -14.94 21.40 54.91
N LYS A 3 -14.81 22.72 54.68
CA LYS A 3 -14.65 23.28 53.32
C LYS A 3 -13.29 22.94 52.67
N SER A 4 -12.25 22.72 53.46
CA SER A 4 -10.90 22.44 52.96
C SER A 4 -10.77 21.00 52.45
N THR A 5 -11.38 20.05 53.17
CA THR A 5 -11.42 18.63 52.79
C THR A 5 -12.29 18.39 51.55
N GLN A 6 -13.38 19.13 51.38
CA GLN A 6 -14.26 18.99 50.20
C GLN A 6 -13.57 19.46 48.90
N ASN A 7 -12.80 20.54 48.97
CA ASN A 7 -12.01 21.04 47.84
C ASN A 7 -10.86 20.10 47.45
N PHE A 8 -10.23 19.45 48.44
CA PHE A 8 -9.17 18.47 48.22
C PHE A 8 -9.68 17.19 47.53
N ILE A 9 -10.87 16.69 47.91
CA ILE A 9 -11.47 15.51 47.28
C ILE A 9 -11.92 15.81 45.85
N ALA A 10 -12.48 16.99 45.58
CA ALA A 10 -12.86 17.40 44.23
C ALA A 10 -11.65 17.54 43.29
N GLY A 11 -10.52 18.06 43.79
CA GLY A 11 -9.26 18.12 43.04
C GLY A 11 -8.72 16.73 42.67
N GLN A 12 -8.64 15.81 43.63
CA GLN A 12 -8.20 14.43 43.36
C GLN A 12 -9.13 13.68 42.39
N GLN A 13 -10.44 13.94 42.42
CA GLN A 13 -11.39 13.34 41.47
C GLN A 13 -11.25 13.87 40.04
N ALA A 14 -10.88 15.15 39.87
CA ALA A 14 -10.65 15.75 38.56
C ALA A 14 -9.38 15.17 37.91
N GLU A 15 -8.28 15.11 38.65
CA GLU A 15 -7.02 14.51 38.19
C GLU A 15 -7.19 13.03 37.80
N MET A 16 -7.96 12.27 38.59
CA MET A 16 -8.24 10.86 38.29
C MET A 16 -9.14 10.68 37.06
N LYS A 17 -10.05 11.63 36.77
CA LYS A 17 -10.86 11.63 35.54
C LYS A 17 -10.00 11.97 34.31
N GLU A 18 -9.07 12.92 34.45
CA GLU A 18 -8.12 13.29 33.39
C GLU A 18 -7.20 12.10 33.05
N MET A 19 -6.66 11.45 34.09
CA MET A 19 -5.80 10.26 33.93
C MET A 19 -6.55 9.10 33.26
N LYS A 20 -7.81 8.83 33.62
CA LYS A 20 -8.64 7.82 32.95
C LYS A 20 -8.91 8.15 31.48
N LYS A 21 -9.07 9.43 31.15
CA LYS A 21 -9.33 9.89 29.77
C LYS A 21 -8.09 9.72 28.89
N GLU A 22 -6.90 10.04 29.41
CA GLU A 22 -5.64 9.86 28.70
C GLU A 22 -5.25 8.36 28.57
N PHE A 23 -5.48 7.54 29.60
CA PHE A 23 -5.34 6.07 29.49
C PHE A 23 -6.32 5.44 28.49
N GLY A 24 -7.57 5.92 28.45
CA GLY A 24 -8.57 5.48 27.47
C GLY A 24 -8.18 5.82 26.03
N LYS A 25 -7.60 7.01 25.79
CA LYS A 25 -7.05 7.40 24.49
C LYS A 25 -5.83 6.56 24.09
N ALA A 26 -4.90 6.32 25.02
CA ALA A 26 -3.73 5.50 24.77
C ALA A 26 -4.14 4.07 24.36
N LYS A 27 -5.07 3.46 25.10
CA LYS A 27 -5.61 2.12 24.75
C LYS A 27 -6.32 2.08 23.39
N ALA A 28 -7.05 3.14 23.04
CA ALA A 28 -7.72 3.22 21.74
C ALA A 28 -6.71 3.36 20.59
N LYS A 29 -5.67 4.17 20.80
CA LYS A 29 -4.58 4.38 19.84
C LYS A 29 -3.76 3.12 19.60
N ASP A 30 -3.39 2.40 20.66
CA ASP A 30 -2.69 1.12 20.57
C ASP A 30 -3.53 0.08 19.79
N SER A 31 -4.85 0.05 20.03
CA SER A 31 -5.77 -0.87 19.34
C SER A 31 -5.96 -0.58 17.84
N GLU A 32 -5.89 0.69 17.42
CA GLU A 32 -6.00 1.07 16.00
C GLU A 32 -4.72 0.79 15.22
N GLU A 33 -3.57 1.08 15.83
CA GLU A 33 -2.26 0.80 15.24
C GLU A 33 -2.02 -0.70 15.07
N GLU A 34 -2.44 -1.52 16.05
CA GLU A 34 -2.35 -2.98 16.01
C GLU A 34 -3.21 -3.59 14.88
N LYS A 35 -4.45 -3.10 14.70
CA LYS A 35 -5.33 -3.53 13.58
C LYS A 35 -4.78 -3.15 12.22
N SER A 36 -4.18 -1.96 12.09
CA SER A 36 -3.57 -1.50 10.86
C SER A 36 -2.35 -2.35 10.48
N ALA A 37 -1.52 -2.71 11.48
CA ALA A 37 -0.37 -3.60 11.29
C ALA A 37 -0.81 -5.02 10.92
N GLU A 38 -1.84 -5.56 11.56
CA GLU A 38 -2.39 -6.88 11.23
C GLU A 38 -2.93 -6.91 9.79
N LEU A 39 -3.68 -5.87 9.39
CA LEU A 39 -4.19 -5.73 8.03
C LEU A 39 -3.05 -5.63 7.00
N TYR A 40 -2.01 -4.84 7.29
CA TYR A 40 -0.82 -4.77 6.44
C TYR A 40 -0.17 -6.15 6.27
N CYS A 41 0.07 -6.88 7.37
CA CYS A 41 0.66 -8.21 7.32
C CYS A 41 -0.20 -9.19 6.52
N LYS A 42 -1.52 -9.16 6.72
CA LYS A 42 -2.47 -9.98 5.95
C LYS A 42 -2.38 -9.68 4.46
N LEU A 43 -2.52 -8.42 4.05
CA LEU A 43 -2.44 -8.03 2.63
C LEU A 43 -1.08 -8.35 2.02
N ASN A 44 0.00 -8.12 2.79
CA ASN A 44 1.35 -8.46 2.38
C ASN A 44 1.54 -9.97 2.19
N SER A 45 0.79 -10.84 2.88
CA SER A 45 0.86 -12.28 2.66
C SER A 45 0.08 -12.76 1.44
N VAL A 46 -1.02 -12.08 1.11
CA VAL A 46 -1.95 -12.49 0.03
C VAL A 46 -1.51 -11.96 -1.33
N ILE A 47 -1.01 -10.73 -1.39
CA ILE A 47 -0.58 -10.10 -2.65
C ILE A 47 0.74 -10.72 -3.09
N GLN A 48 0.75 -11.26 -4.31
CA GLN A 48 1.93 -11.87 -4.90
C GLN A 48 2.94 -10.80 -5.35
N GLU A 49 4.22 -11.12 -5.31
CA GLU A 49 5.28 -10.25 -5.83
C GLU A 49 5.09 -10.01 -7.34
N PHE A 50 5.38 -8.78 -7.76
CA PHE A 50 5.35 -8.37 -9.15
C PHE A 50 6.67 -8.72 -9.83
N GLU A 51 6.57 -9.45 -10.94
CA GLU A 51 7.68 -9.81 -11.81
C GLU A 51 7.32 -9.36 -13.23
N PHE A 52 8.18 -8.55 -13.84
CA PHE A 52 7.97 -8.07 -15.19
C PHE A 52 8.49 -9.08 -16.22
N ASP A 53 7.62 -9.51 -17.13
CA ASP A 53 7.98 -10.45 -18.20
C ASP A 53 7.14 -10.16 -19.45
N LEU A 54 7.78 -9.58 -20.47
CA LEU A 54 7.12 -9.23 -21.74
C LEU A 54 6.76 -10.44 -22.60
N GLU A 55 7.51 -11.54 -22.50
CA GLU A 55 7.27 -12.74 -23.29
C GLU A 55 6.07 -13.51 -22.74
N LYS A 56 5.94 -13.56 -21.41
CA LYS A 56 4.79 -14.16 -20.71
C LYS A 56 3.62 -13.20 -20.52
N GLY A 57 3.73 -11.95 -20.99
CA GLY A 57 2.68 -10.93 -20.87
C GLY A 57 2.41 -10.46 -19.44
N LYS A 58 3.36 -10.65 -18.53
CA LYS A 58 3.31 -10.12 -17.16
C LYS A 58 3.72 -8.64 -17.17
N THR A 59 2.74 -7.77 -17.40
CA THR A 59 2.90 -6.31 -17.28
C THR A 59 2.39 -5.82 -15.93
N PHE A 60 2.81 -4.63 -15.50
CA PHE A 60 2.32 -4.06 -14.25
C PHE A 60 0.80 -3.84 -14.29
N ALA A 61 0.24 -3.38 -15.41
CA ALA A 61 -1.20 -3.21 -15.56
C ALA A 61 -1.98 -4.51 -15.31
N SER A 62 -1.52 -5.64 -15.87
CA SER A 62 -2.15 -6.96 -15.69
C SER A 62 -2.06 -7.44 -14.23
N TRP A 63 -0.89 -7.28 -13.62
CA TRP A 63 -0.69 -7.62 -12.22
C TRP A 63 -1.51 -6.73 -11.27
N PHE A 64 -1.57 -5.43 -11.54
CA PHE A 64 -2.30 -4.48 -10.71
C PHE A 64 -3.80 -4.70 -10.82
N GLU A 65 -4.34 -4.94 -12.02
CA GLU A 65 -5.75 -5.28 -12.21
C GLU A 65 -6.18 -6.49 -11.37
N LYS A 66 -5.35 -7.54 -11.31
CA LYS A 66 -5.58 -8.73 -10.47
C LYS A 66 -5.65 -8.40 -8.98
N HIS A 67 -4.85 -7.46 -8.50
CA HIS A 67 -4.72 -7.14 -7.07
C HIS A 67 -5.43 -5.84 -6.67
N LYS A 68 -6.06 -5.15 -7.60
CA LYS A 68 -6.66 -3.82 -7.41
C LYS A 68 -7.66 -3.78 -6.26
N SER A 69 -8.48 -4.83 -6.13
CA SER A 69 -9.45 -4.97 -5.05
C SER A 69 -8.81 -5.00 -3.66
N PHE A 70 -7.60 -5.54 -3.52
CA PHE A 70 -6.89 -5.55 -2.23
C PHE A 70 -6.46 -4.15 -1.81
N PHE A 71 -6.12 -3.27 -2.75
CA PHE A 71 -5.72 -1.89 -2.44
C PHE A 71 -6.92 -0.95 -2.25
N GLU A 72 -7.97 -1.10 -3.06
CA GLU A 72 -9.15 -0.23 -3.06
C GLU A 72 -10.19 -0.62 -2.00
N ASN A 73 -10.41 -1.92 -1.77
CA ASN A 73 -11.45 -2.38 -0.83
C ASN A 73 -10.84 -2.73 0.53
N GLU A 74 -9.99 -3.75 0.57
CA GLU A 74 -9.43 -4.24 1.85
C GLU A 74 -8.42 -3.25 2.43
N GLY A 75 -7.62 -2.63 1.57
CA GLY A 75 -6.64 -1.61 1.94
C GLY A 75 -7.24 -0.25 2.18
N ASN A 76 -8.55 -0.01 1.98
CA ASN A 76 -9.12 1.33 2.06
C ASN A 76 -8.85 2.03 3.40
N SER A 77 -8.88 1.26 4.49
CA SER A 77 -8.62 1.73 5.85
C SER A 77 -7.14 2.02 6.14
N LEU A 78 -6.21 1.58 5.27
CA LEU A 78 -4.79 1.87 5.41
C LEU A 78 -4.50 3.31 4.97
N ALA A 79 -3.63 3.97 5.74
CA ALA A 79 -3.09 5.27 5.36
C ALA A 79 -2.32 5.18 4.03
N GLU A 80 -2.33 6.25 3.24
CA GLU A 80 -1.75 6.27 1.89
C GLU A 80 -0.26 5.90 1.88
N ASN A 81 0.51 6.40 2.85
CA ASN A 81 1.92 6.05 3.02
C ASN A 81 2.16 4.55 3.26
N VAL A 82 1.22 3.87 3.94
CA VAL A 82 1.28 2.43 4.18
C VAL A 82 0.92 1.66 2.90
N LYS A 83 -0.05 2.15 2.11
CA LYS A 83 -0.37 1.58 0.79
C LYS A 83 0.80 1.69 -0.19
N VAL A 84 1.47 2.84 -0.21
CA VAL A 84 2.69 3.06 -1.01
C VAL A 84 3.79 2.08 -0.60
N ARG A 85 4.05 1.97 0.70
CA ARG A 85 5.03 1.01 1.23
C ARG A 85 4.68 -0.43 0.87
N LEU A 86 3.41 -0.81 0.98
CA LEU A 86 2.92 -2.14 0.59
C LEU A 86 3.17 -2.39 -0.90
N LEU A 87 2.85 -1.43 -1.77
CA LEU A 87 3.07 -1.55 -3.22
C LEU A 87 4.55 -1.69 -3.55
N VAL A 88 5.40 -0.85 -2.94
CA VAL A 88 6.86 -0.91 -3.11
C VAL A 88 7.42 -2.25 -2.64
N ALA A 89 6.96 -2.77 -1.50
CA ALA A 89 7.35 -4.07 -0.97
C ALA A 89 6.90 -5.26 -1.84
N LYS A 90 5.98 -5.02 -2.79
CA LYS A 90 5.51 -6.04 -3.73
C LYS A 90 6.23 -5.99 -5.06
N LEU A 91 7.07 -5.00 -5.31
CA LEU A 91 7.90 -4.99 -6.51
C LEU A 91 9.02 -6.02 -6.36
N GLY A 92 9.26 -6.80 -7.43
CA GLY A 92 10.43 -7.64 -7.55
C GLY A 92 11.72 -6.84 -7.38
N GLY A 93 12.79 -7.50 -6.96
CA GLY A 93 14.07 -6.83 -6.69
C GLY A 93 14.62 -6.05 -7.91
N SER A 94 14.49 -6.61 -9.11
CA SER A 94 14.87 -5.96 -10.38
C SER A 94 14.00 -4.74 -10.69
N GLU A 95 12.70 -4.87 -10.51
CA GLU A 95 11.68 -3.86 -10.80
C GLU A 95 11.82 -2.68 -9.83
N TYR A 96 12.00 -2.98 -8.54
CA TYR A 96 12.30 -1.99 -7.51
C TYR A 96 13.56 -1.20 -7.85
N ALA A 97 14.66 -1.88 -8.21
CA ALA A 97 15.91 -1.21 -8.56
C ALA A 97 15.72 -0.25 -9.75
N LYS A 98 15.00 -0.70 -10.79
CA LYS A 98 14.74 0.09 -12.00
C LYS A 98 13.93 1.36 -11.71
N ILE A 99 12.82 1.23 -10.98
CA ILE A 99 11.96 2.38 -10.64
C ILE A 99 12.64 3.31 -9.63
N SER A 100 13.40 2.75 -8.68
CA SER A 100 14.16 3.54 -7.71
C SER A 100 15.24 4.37 -8.37
N GLN A 101 15.92 3.85 -9.39
CA GLN A 101 16.91 4.61 -10.15
C GLN A 101 16.26 5.73 -10.96
N LYS A 102 15.12 5.46 -11.60
CA LYS A 102 14.38 6.46 -12.38
C LYS A 102 13.87 7.62 -11.52
N MET A 103 13.45 7.32 -10.29
CA MET A 103 12.83 8.28 -9.38
C MET A 103 13.83 9.13 -8.59
N MET A 104 15.13 8.88 -8.72
CA MET A 104 16.13 9.71 -8.07
C MET A 104 16.00 11.19 -8.51
N PRO A 105 16.11 12.16 -7.57
CA PRO A 105 16.50 12.01 -6.16
C PRO A 105 15.35 11.72 -5.17
N GLN A 106 14.12 11.57 -5.64
CA GLN A 106 12.94 11.36 -4.79
C GLN A 106 12.85 9.91 -4.28
N LYS A 107 12.42 9.74 -3.03
CA LYS A 107 12.16 8.41 -2.44
C LYS A 107 10.78 7.90 -2.85
N LEU A 108 10.71 6.61 -3.19
CA LEU A 108 9.46 5.91 -3.53
C LEU A 108 8.42 5.98 -2.41
N ASP A 109 8.85 5.80 -1.16
CA ASP A 109 7.97 5.80 0.02
C ASP A 109 7.28 7.15 0.30
N SER A 110 7.79 8.23 -0.29
CA SER A 110 7.29 9.58 -0.09
C SER A 110 6.41 10.06 -1.24
N MET A 111 6.18 9.22 -2.25
CA MET A 111 5.30 9.53 -3.37
C MET A 111 3.84 9.25 -3.02
N ARG A 112 2.95 9.93 -3.75
CA ARG A 112 1.53 9.64 -3.73
C ARG A 112 1.24 8.30 -4.40
N PHE A 113 0.24 7.59 -3.90
CA PHE A 113 -0.11 6.26 -4.40
C PHE A 113 -0.49 6.27 -5.89
N ASP A 114 -1.32 7.23 -6.30
CA ASP A 114 -1.79 7.36 -7.69
C ASP A 114 -0.65 7.61 -8.67
N ILE A 115 0.31 8.47 -8.28
CA ILE A 115 1.46 8.83 -9.10
C ILE A 115 2.41 7.63 -9.24
N LEU A 116 2.61 6.88 -8.16
CA LEU A 116 3.43 5.67 -8.20
C LEU A 116 2.83 4.61 -9.14
N ILE A 117 1.51 4.41 -9.11
CA ILE A 117 0.83 3.50 -10.05
C ILE A 117 1.06 3.93 -11.49
N GLN A 118 0.86 5.21 -11.80
CA GLN A 118 1.06 5.73 -13.16
C GLN A 118 2.49 5.51 -13.65
N GLU A 119 3.48 5.74 -12.80
CA GLU A 119 4.87 5.52 -13.20
C GLU A 119 5.17 4.04 -13.44
N LEU A 120 4.68 3.16 -12.56
CA LEU A 120 4.87 1.72 -12.71
C LEU A 120 4.18 1.20 -13.97
N GLU A 121 2.99 1.71 -14.29
CA GLU A 121 2.31 1.40 -15.56
C GLU A 121 3.13 1.87 -16.76
N ASN A 122 3.69 3.08 -16.73
CA ASN A 122 4.50 3.60 -17.82
C ASN A 122 5.78 2.78 -18.03
N GLU A 123 6.49 2.48 -16.94
CA GLU A 123 7.80 1.81 -16.98
C GLU A 123 7.71 0.32 -17.31
N PHE A 124 6.68 -0.35 -16.82
CA PHE A 124 6.47 -1.81 -16.96
C PHE A 124 5.26 -2.13 -17.86
N SER A 125 5.08 -1.31 -18.89
CA SER A 125 4.15 -1.56 -19.98
C SER A 125 4.80 -2.39 -21.09
N ASP A 126 3.97 -3.00 -21.93
CA ASP A 126 4.46 -3.57 -23.19
C ASP A 126 4.46 -2.48 -24.27
N PRO A 127 5.64 -2.12 -24.81
CA PRO A 127 5.74 -1.05 -25.81
C PRO A 127 5.13 -1.44 -27.15
N ARG A 128 4.83 -2.74 -27.38
CA ARG A 128 4.23 -3.21 -28.63
C ARG A 128 2.76 -2.82 -28.71
N SER A 129 2.39 -2.24 -29.85
CA SER A 129 1.00 -2.00 -30.20
C SER A 129 0.17 -3.29 -30.17
N LYS A 130 -1.11 -3.16 -29.80
CA LYS A 130 -2.11 -4.25 -29.87
C LYS A 130 -2.15 -4.92 -31.25
N ILE A 131 -1.84 -4.18 -32.32
CA ILE A 131 -1.81 -4.69 -33.70
C ILE A 131 -0.63 -5.64 -33.91
N VAL A 132 0.56 -5.27 -33.43
CA VAL A 132 1.78 -6.11 -33.52
C VAL A 132 1.56 -7.43 -32.80
N LYS A 133 1.00 -7.37 -31.58
CA LYS A 133 0.65 -8.57 -30.80
C LYS A 133 -0.33 -9.49 -31.54
N ARG A 134 -1.38 -8.91 -32.15
CA ARG A 134 -2.34 -9.69 -32.96
C ARG A 134 -1.67 -10.34 -34.17
N LEU A 135 -0.79 -9.62 -34.86
CA LEU A 135 -0.05 -10.14 -36.01
C LEU A 135 0.89 -11.28 -35.63
N GLU A 136 1.62 -11.18 -34.52
CA GLU A 136 2.48 -12.26 -34.01
C GLU A 136 1.66 -13.53 -33.74
N VAL A 137 0.50 -13.38 -33.10
CA VAL A 137 -0.41 -14.49 -32.82
C VAL A 137 -1.00 -15.10 -34.10
N ILE A 138 -1.27 -14.29 -35.13
CA ILE A 138 -1.73 -14.78 -36.44
C ILE A 138 -0.62 -15.58 -37.14
N LYS A 139 0.63 -15.08 -37.13
CA LYS A 139 1.78 -15.79 -37.71
C LYS A 139 2.01 -17.15 -37.07
N LEU A 140 1.79 -17.27 -35.76
CA LEU A 140 1.92 -18.56 -35.04
C LEU A 140 0.80 -19.56 -35.38
N ARG A 141 -0.38 -19.09 -35.79
CA ARG A 141 -1.54 -19.96 -36.12
C ARG A 141 -1.58 -20.42 -37.58
N CYS A 142 -0.88 -19.73 -38.48
CA CYS A 142 -0.78 -20.13 -39.88
C CYS A 142 0.68 -20.44 -40.24
N PRO A 143 1.12 -21.72 -40.18
CA PRO A 143 2.47 -22.11 -40.57
C PRO A 143 2.73 -22.10 -42.09
N CYS A 144 1.80 -21.58 -42.90
CA CYS A 144 1.93 -21.48 -44.36
C CYS A 144 2.06 -20.02 -44.80
N VAL A 145 3.25 -19.43 -44.61
CA VAL A 145 3.76 -18.31 -45.42
C VAL A 145 5.21 -18.62 -45.75
#